data_AF-A0A2N5VN38-F1
#
_entry.id   AF-A0A2N5VN38-F1
#
_cell.length_a   1.000
_cell.length_b   1.000
_cell.length_c   1.000
_cell.angle_alpha   90.00
_cell.angle_beta   90.00
_cell.angle_gamma   90.00
#
_symmetry.space_group_name_H-M   'P 1'
#
loop_
_entity.id
_entity.type
_entity.pdbx_description
1 polymer ?
#
loop_
_entity_poly.entity_id
_entity_poly.type
_entity_poly.pdbx_seq_one_letter_code
_entity_poly.pdbx_strand_id
1 'polypeptide(L)'
;MDESPSIPVAETIASFRAVNPDGKSEDEYHVIFTQVIAELVHRVRTRQERVFVTSHNMHIPLRAPASDVSSNSGNEVAKRLGRAILPAFKEKLRHLPLVMNPSNGKNDTRSWYEEILDQLIDIDETLEEIESSLILIWKSWKPNQGDNPSSHQLSLFNIEKISDLTEELLRGPFRGLLNACRAFFNGSSASTQPSTDTRLIYDAWEKLDRRSTLTIEKTEKLIEWIQKPMLSVAKKEWQELVEVIENELGKISECLHQIYHKLLKLCEPDSDDDIEVISGASGIKFSFDDKIKFIRDGYPILKLCRIFFSKLSQITSNQQLIFVEPSMQMEPDRLNKLRKSTSETWMFIYKYSHALVYPPLHPRAPVVAYALINLRGGMINCYSERWSLQVVHFHQPDTHSNSQFNDNARDNGNDSDSDEDGDRIMAKGVWR
;
A
#
# COMPACT_ATOMS: atom_id res chain seq x y z
N MET A 1 23.20 13.73 19.77
CA MET A 1 23.88 14.05 18.51
C MET A 1 23.03 15.12 17.85
N ASP A 2 23.56 16.33 17.69
CA ASP A 2 22.87 17.42 17.00
C ASP A 2 22.75 17.05 15.52
N GLU A 3 21.54 16.75 15.07
CA GLU A 3 21.22 16.66 13.64
C GLU A 3 21.01 18.09 13.13
N SER A 4 21.98 18.61 12.39
CA SER A 4 21.81 19.85 11.65
C SER A 4 20.65 19.67 10.67
N PRO A 5 19.72 20.64 10.56
CA PRO A 5 18.65 20.58 9.58
C PRO A 5 19.22 20.43 8.18
N SER A 6 18.56 19.63 7.35
CA SER A 6 18.87 19.50 5.92
C SER A 6 18.85 20.89 5.29
N ILE A 7 20.02 21.40 4.89
CA ILE A 7 20.12 22.69 4.19
C ILE A 7 19.43 22.52 2.83
N PRO A 8 18.47 23.39 2.46
CA PRO A 8 17.87 23.39 1.13
C PRO A 8 18.93 23.61 0.06
N VAL A 9 18.82 22.90 -1.06
CA VAL A 9 19.76 23.02 -2.20
C VAL A 9 19.82 24.47 -2.71
N ALA A 10 18.69 25.18 -2.65
CA ALA A 10 18.59 26.59 -3.03
C ALA A 10 19.54 27.50 -2.23
N GLU A 11 19.74 27.25 -0.93
CA GLU A 11 20.64 28.05 -0.09
C GLU A 11 22.11 27.82 -0.45
N THR A 12 22.47 26.56 -0.71
CA THR A 12 23.80 26.17 -1.17
C THR A 12 24.13 26.84 -2.51
N ILE A 13 23.20 26.79 -3.46
CA ILE A 13 23.37 27.40 -4.79
C ILE A 13 23.36 28.93 -4.72
N ALA A 14 22.50 29.54 -3.90
CA ALA A 14 22.50 30.99 -3.69
C ALA A 14 23.84 31.48 -3.12
N SER A 15 24.39 30.73 -2.16
CA SER A 15 25.72 31.01 -1.59
C SER A 15 26.82 30.91 -2.65
N PHE A 16 26.77 29.87 -3.50
CA PHE A 16 27.69 29.72 -4.62
C PHE A 16 27.62 30.90 -5.60
N ARG A 17 26.41 31.32 -5.97
CA ARG A 17 26.13 32.46 -6.89
C ARG A 17 26.58 33.80 -6.30
N ALA A 18 26.53 33.96 -4.99
CA ALA A 18 26.93 35.20 -4.31
C ALA A 18 28.45 35.40 -4.27
N VAL A 19 29.24 34.32 -4.34
CA VAL A 19 30.71 34.39 -4.35
C VAL A 19 31.19 34.64 -5.78
N ASN A 20 32.05 35.63 -6.00
CA ASN A 20 32.70 35.88 -7.29
C ASN A 20 31.72 36.12 -8.49
N PRO A 21 31.01 37.26 -8.51
CA PRO A 21 30.06 37.59 -9.59
C PRO A 21 30.73 37.79 -10.96
N ASP A 22 32.05 38.03 -10.98
CA ASP A 22 32.84 38.32 -12.17
C ASP A 22 33.12 37.09 -13.05
N GLY A 23 32.77 35.89 -12.57
CA GLY A 23 32.77 34.66 -13.35
C GLY A 23 33.20 33.44 -12.56
N LYS A 24 32.53 32.31 -12.80
CA LYS A 24 32.82 31.00 -12.20
C LYS A 24 33.59 30.13 -13.18
N SER A 25 34.59 29.39 -12.70
CA SER A 25 35.26 28.38 -13.51
C SER A 25 34.41 27.11 -13.65
N GLU A 26 34.72 26.28 -14.64
CA GLU A 26 34.11 24.97 -14.83
C GLU A 26 34.36 24.04 -13.63
N ASP A 27 35.57 24.08 -13.05
CA ASP A 27 35.90 23.32 -11.84
C ASP A 27 35.03 23.74 -10.64
N GLU A 28 34.78 25.05 -10.49
CA GLU A 28 33.86 25.56 -9.46
C GLU A 28 32.44 25.02 -9.65
N TYR A 29 31.95 24.95 -10.90
CA TYR A 29 30.67 24.34 -11.23
C TYR A 29 30.63 22.83 -10.88
N HIS A 30 31.68 22.08 -11.22
CA HIS A 30 31.77 20.66 -10.87
C HIS A 30 31.73 20.40 -9.35
N VAL A 31 32.38 21.26 -8.57
CA VAL A 31 32.37 21.19 -7.11
C VAL A 31 30.95 21.41 -6.57
N ILE A 32 30.25 22.46 -7.02
CA ILE A 32 28.88 22.73 -6.54
C ILE A 32 27.90 21.64 -6.96
N PHE A 33 27.99 21.05 -8.17
CA PHE A 33 27.15 19.91 -8.54
C PHE A 33 27.39 18.71 -7.64
N THR A 34 28.65 18.41 -7.35
CA THR A 34 29.00 17.30 -6.47
C THR A 34 28.41 17.48 -5.07
N GLN A 35 28.43 18.71 -4.56
CA GLN A 35 27.85 19.08 -3.27
C GLN A 35 26.32 18.98 -3.29
N VAL A 36 25.65 19.63 -4.24
CA VAL A 36 24.18 19.63 -4.37
C VAL A 36 23.64 18.21 -4.52
N ILE A 37 24.26 17.39 -5.36
CA ILE A 37 23.84 16.00 -5.54
C ILE A 37 24.05 15.19 -4.25
N ALA A 38 25.13 15.45 -3.51
CA ALA A 38 25.36 14.80 -2.22
C ALA A 38 24.30 15.20 -1.18
N GLU A 39 23.89 16.47 -1.15
CA GLU A 39 22.81 16.98 -0.31
C GLU A 39 21.47 16.30 -0.65
N LEU A 40 21.10 16.23 -1.93
CA LEU A 40 19.89 15.51 -2.38
C LEU A 40 19.91 14.03 -2.00
N VAL A 41 21.05 13.34 -2.18
CA VAL A 41 21.20 11.93 -1.78
C VAL A 41 21.08 11.78 -0.27
N HIS A 42 21.67 12.70 0.49
CA HIS A 42 21.57 12.70 1.95
C HIS A 42 20.12 12.89 2.40
N ARG A 43 19.42 13.87 1.83
CA ARG A 43 18.01 14.17 2.07
C ARG A 43 17.12 12.94 1.86
N VAL A 44 17.26 12.28 0.71
CA VAL A 44 16.55 11.03 0.39
C VAL A 44 16.85 9.92 1.41
N ARG A 45 18.09 9.83 1.89
CA ARG A 45 18.50 8.82 2.87
C ARG A 45 17.89 9.05 4.25
N THR A 46 17.92 10.27 4.77
CA THR A 46 17.45 10.63 6.13
C THR A 46 15.95 10.94 6.19
N ARG A 47 15.26 10.93 5.04
CA ARG A 47 13.82 11.20 4.96
C ARG A 47 12.98 10.38 5.93
N GLN A 48 13.25 9.08 6.06
CA GLN A 48 12.45 8.21 6.92
C GLN A 48 12.50 8.67 8.37
N GLU A 49 13.70 8.98 8.89
CA GLU A 49 13.87 9.56 10.22
C GLU A 49 13.10 10.88 10.34
N ARG A 50 13.21 11.78 9.36
CA ARG A 50 12.50 13.08 9.38
C ARG A 50 10.98 12.94 9.37
N VAL A 51 10.42 12.08 8.51
CA VAL A 51 8.97 11.85 8.42
C VAL A 51 8.47 11.13 9.67
N PHE A 52 9.15 10.07 10.14
CA PHE A 52 8.71 9.31 11.31
C PHE A 52 8.85 10.09 12.62
N VAL A 53 9.98 10.76 12.86
CA VAL A 53 10.22 11.58 14.07
C VAL A 53 9.21 12.73 14.15
N THR A 54 8.99 13.44 13.04
CA THR A 54 8.03 14.56 12.98
C THR A 54 6.58 14.09 13.14
N SER A 55 6.28 12.85 12.72
CA SER A 55 4.93 12.28 12.83
C SER A 55 4.66 11.64 14.21
N HIS A 56 5.66 11.07 14.88
CA HIS A 56 5.52 10.38 16.17
C HIS A 56 5.68 11.32 17.38
N ASN A 57 6.37 12.46 17.25
CA ASN A 57 6.56 13.42 18.35
C ASN A 57 5.29 14.24 18.71
N MET A 58 4.11 13.88 18.22
CA MET A 58 2.88 14.68 18.38
C MET A 58 1.77 13.99 19.19
N HIS A 59 2.10 13.58 20.42
CA HIS A 59 1.10 13.54 21.50
C HIS A 59 0.72 14.94 22.02
N ILE A 60 1.30 16.01 21.46
CA ILE A 60 0.95 17.39 21.81
C ILE A 60 0.17 18.01 20.65
N PRO A 61 -1.15 18.22 20.78
CA PRO A 61 -1.90 18.98 19.80
C PRO A 61 -1.45 20.44 19.87
N LEU A 62 -0.63 20.88 18.92
CA LEU A 62 -0.48 22.31 18.64
C LEU A 62 -1.85 22.80 18.15
N ARG A 63 -2.58 23.43 19.06
CA ARG A 63 -3.86 24.10 18.82
C ARG A 63 -3.60 25.20 17.78
N ALA A 64 -3.82 24.89 16.51
CA ALA A 64 -3.89 25.89 15.46
C ALA A 64 -5.03 26.88 15.79
N PRO A 65 -4.88 28.18 15.47
CA PRO A 65 -5.96 29.15 15.60
C PRO A 65 -7.21 28.64 14.88
N ALA A 66 -8.38 28.85 15.48
CA ALA A 66 -9.67 28.29 15.05
C ALA A 66 -10.15 28.76 13.66
N SER A 67 -9.35 29.51 12.90
CA SER A 67 -9.69 30.02 11.56
C SER A 67 -9.23 29.14 10.39
N ASP A 68 -8.35 28.15 10.59
CA ASP A 68 -7.81 27.30 9.49
C ASP A 68 -8.31 25.84 9.54
N VAL A 69 -9.31 25.53 10.37
CA VAL A 69 -9.78 24.15 10.64
C VAL A 69 -10.69 23.57 9.56
N SER A 70 -10.75 24.19 8.38
CA SER A 70 -11.55 23.71 7.25
C SER A 70 -10.65 23.47 6.04
N SER A 71 -10.13 22.24 5.84
CA SER A 71 -10.18 21.55 4.52
C SER A 71 -9.25 20.35 4.31
N ASN A 72 -8.16 20.14 5.05
CA ASN A 72 -7.14 19.16 4.59
C ASN A 72 -7.26 17.80 5.29
N SER A 73 -8.30 17.04 4.93
CA SER A 73 -8.34 15.62 5.29
C SER A 73 -7.16 14.89 4.65
N GLY A 74 -6.64 13.83 5.30
CA GLY A 74 -5.53 13.05 4.73
C GLY A 74 -5.79 12.60 3.30
N ASN A 75 -7.04 12.23 2.99
CA ASN A 75 -7.45 11.82 1.65
C ASN A 75 -7.26 12.95 0.62
N GLU A 76 -7.60 14.20 0.95
CA GLU A 76 -7.35 15.33 0.06
C GLU A 76 -5.84 15.59 -0.12
N VAL A 77 -5.05 15.42 0.93
CA VAL A 77 -3.58 15.54 0.83
C VAL A 77 -3.00 14.44 -0.06
N ALA A 78 -3.44 13.18 0.07
CA ALA A 78 -2.99 12.10 -0.82
C ALA A 78 -3.47 12.29 -2.26
N LYS A 79 -4.69 12.79 -2.48
CA LYS A 79 -5.16 13.16 -3.81
C LYS A 79 -4.29 14.26 -4.42
N ARG A 80 -3.92 15.29 -3.65
CA ARG A 80 -2.99 16.34 -4.10
C ARG A 80 -1.62 15.75 -4.44
N LEU A 81 -1.10 14.85 -3.60
CA LEU A 81 0.16 14.15 -3.85
C LEU A 81 0.11 13.40 -5.18
N GLY A 82 -0.95 12.64 -5.43
CA GLY A 82 -1.12 11.87 -6.67
C GLY A 82 -1.46 12.71 -7.90
N ARG A 83 -2.17 13.83 -7.78
CA ARG A 83 -2.69 14.61 -8.93
C ARG A 83 -1.85 15.82 -9.32
N ALA A 84 -1.05 16.36 -8.42
CA ALA A 84 -0.28 17.58 -8.67
C ALA A 84 1.21 17.38 -8.39
N ILE A 85 1.57 16.93 -7.18
CA ILE A 85 2.96 16.93 -6.72
C ILE A 85 3.80 15.87 -7.45
N LEU A 86 3.37 14.60 -7.46
CA LEU A 86 4.10 13.55 -8.17
C LEU A 86 4.13 13.75 -9.69
N PRO A 87 3.06 14.24 -10.35
CA PRO A 87 3.14 14.67 -11.75
C PRO A 87 4.15 15.79 -11.97
N ALA A 88 4.20 16.82 -11.12
CA ALA A 88 5.21 17.88 -11.23
C ALA A 88 6.63 17.32 -11.09
N PHE A 89 6.85 16.46 -10.10
CA PHE A 89 8.12 15.75 -9.91
C PHE A 89 8.53 14.99 -11.17
N LYS A 90 7.60 14.24 -11.75
CA LYS A 90 7.81 13.51 -13.00
C LYS A 90 8.26 14.41 -14.14
N GLU A 91 7.61 15.56 -14.32
CA GLU A 91 8.00 16.50 -15.37
C GLU A 91 9.41 17.07 -15.12
N LYS A 92 9.76 17.43 -13.88
CA LYS A 92 11.12 17.86 -13.54
C LYS A 92 12.17 16.78 -13.84
N LEU A 93 11.86 15.51 -13.54
CA LEU A 93 12.71 14.38 -13.91
C LEU A 93 12.85 14.20 -15.42
N ARG A 94 11.78 14.43 -16.20
CA ARG A 94 11.82 14.37 -17.66
C ARG A 94 12.69 15.47 -18.25
N HIS A 95 12.71 16.65 -17.64
CA HIS A 95 13.52 17.79 -18.11
C HIS A 95 15.01 17.63 -17.77
N LEU A 96 15.34 16.91 -16.68
CA LEU A 96 16.73 16.79 -16.22
C LEU A 96 17.72 16.25 -17.29
N PRO A 97 17.46 15.13 -18.00
CA PRO A 97 18.35 14.69 -19.09
C PRO A 97 18.42 15.68 -20.26
N LEU A 98 17.34 16.45 -20.50
CA LEU A 98 17.29 17.42 -21.60
C LEU A 98 18.21 18.61 -21.32
N VAL A 99 18.16 19.16 -20.10
CA VAL A 99 19.04 20.27 -19.70
C VAL A 99 20.49 19.79 -19.58
N MET A 100 20.72 18.56 -19.12
CA MET A 100 22.07 17.97 -19.01
C MET A 100 22.64 17.44 -20.34
N ASN A 101 21.99 17.68 -21.48
CA ASN A 101 22.49 17.23 -22.77
C ASN A 101 23.83 17.93 -23.12
N PRO A 102 24.93 17.19 -23.36
CA PRO A 102 26.23 17.77 -23.70
C PRO A 102 26.23 18.67 -24.95
N SER A 103 25.24 18.53 -25.83
CA SER A 103 25.10 19.39 -27.01
C SER A 103 24.73 20.83 -26.67
N ASN A 104 24.05 21.06 -25.53
CA ASN A 104 23.56 22.38 -25.15
C ASN A 104 24.70 23.30 -24.67
N GLY A 105 25.73 22.74 -24.05
CA GLY A 105 26.88 23.49 -23.52
C GLY A 105 27.89 23.99 -24.56
N LYS A 106 27.69 23.73 -25.86
CA LYS A 106 28.67 24.08 -26.91
C LYS A 106 28.78 25.58 -27.21
N ASN A 107 27.71 26.34 -26.97
CA ASN A 107 27.64 27.76 -27.35
C ASN A 107 27.74 28.70 -26.15
N ASP A 108 27.23 28.28 -24.98
CA ASP A 108 27.28 29.04 -23.73
C ASP A 108 27.31 28.07 -22.53
N THR A 109 28.51 27.61 -22.19
CA THR A 109 28.75 26.64 -21.10
C THR A 109 28.27 27.14 -19.74
N ARG A 110 28.33 28.45 -19.50
CA ARG A 110 27.91 29.05 -18.23
C ARG A 110 26.39 28.97 -18.09
N SER A 111 25.65 29.40 -19.11
CA SER A 111 24.18 29.29 -19.10
C SER A 111 23.72 27.84 -18.93
N TRP A 112 24.44 26.90 -19.56
CA TRP A 112 24.16 25.47 -19.46
C TRP A 112 24.32 24.96 -18.02
N TYR A 113 25.37 25.35 -17.30
CA TYR A 113 25.50 24.96 -15.89
C TYR A 113 24.44 25.58 -14.98
N GLU A 114 24.11 26.86 -15.18
CA GLU A 114 23.08 27.53 -14.37
C GLU A 114 21.70 26.88 -14.58
N GLU A 115 21.35 26.51 -15.82
CA GLU A 115 20.09 25.82 -16.12
C GLU A 115 19.99 24.46 -15.41
N ILE A 116 21.11 23.72 -15.31
CA ILE A 116 21.13 22.46 -14.55
C ILE A 116 20.96 22.73 -13.05
N LEU A 117 21.62 23.76 -12.51
CA LEU A 117 21.46 24.13 -11.09
C LEU A 117 20.02 24.50 -10.76
N ASP A 118 19.36 25.31 -11.61
CA ASP A 118 17.95 25.66 -11.44
C ASP A 118 17.05 24.42 -11.49
N GLN A 119 17.32 23.48 -12.41
CA GLN A 119 16.58 22.23 -12.48
C GLN A 119 16.77 21.36 -11.22
N LEU A 120 17.92 21.41 -10.55
CA LEU A 120 18.16 20.71 -9.28
C LEU A 120 17.44 21.37 -8.09
N ILE A 121 17.33 22.71 -8.09
CA ILE A 121 16.51 23.45 -7.12
C ILE A 121 15.05 23.01 -7.22
N ASP A 122 14.48 23.03 -8.42
CA ASP A 122 13.10 22.62 -8.69
C ASP A 122 12.81 21.19 -8.20
N ILE A 123 13.79 20.29 -8.35
CA ILE A 123 13.69 18.91 -7.88
C ILE A 123 13.68 18.87 -6.34
N ASP A 124 14.56 19.61 -5.68
CA ASP A 124 14.62 19.68 -4.21
C ASP A 124 13.33 20.23 -3.60
N GLU A 125 12.79 21.31 -4.17
CA GLU A 125 11.52 21.91 -3.75
C GLU A 125 10.37 20.91 -3.87
N THR A 126 10.32 20.17 -4.98
CA THR A 126 9.29 19.14 -5.16
C THR A 126 9.46 17.97 -4.17
N LEU A 127 10.70 17.61 -3.79
CA LEU A 127 10.94 16.62 -2.75
C LEU A 127 10.45 17.09 -1.37
N GLU A 128 10.63 18.37 -1.04
CA GLU A 128 10.06 18.99 0.16
C GLU A 128 8.53 18.91 0.16
N GLU A 129 7.88 19.19 -0.97
CA GLU A 129 6.42 19.05 -1.08
C GLU A 129 5.94 17.60 -0.88
N ILE A 130 6.68 16.62 -1.41
CA ILE A 130 6.40 15.20 -1.20
C ILE A 130 6.55 14.82 0.28
N GLU A 131 7.62 15.28 0.95
CA GLU A 131 7.87 15.05 2.37
C GLU A 131 6.78 15.68 3.25
N SER A 132 6.48 16.96 3.01
CA SER A 132 5.41 17.70 3.69
C SER A 132 4.05 17.03 3.53
N SER A 133 3.75 16.52 2.33
CA SER A 133 2.51 15.78 2.07
C SER A 133 2.43 14.49 2.88
N LEU A 134 3.52 13.72 2.97
CA LEU A 134 3.52 12.53 3.82
C LEU A 134 3.31 12.86 5.30
N ILE A 135 3.99 13.90 5.81
CA ILE A 135 3.83 14.34 7.19
C ILE A 135 2.38 14.73 7.47
N LEU A 136 1.75 15.48 6.56
CA LEU A 136 0.34 15.87 6.69
C LEU A 136 -0.61 14.68 6.62
N ILE A 137 -0.36 13.71 5.73
CA ILE A 137 -1.12 12.46 5.65
C ILE A 137 -1.04 11.72 6.99
N TRP A 138 0.15 11.53 7.55
CA TRP A 138 0.35 10.87 8.85
C TRP A 138 -0.31 11.65 10.00
N LYS A 139 -0.16 12.97 10.05
CA LYS A 139 -0.79 13.83 11.08
C LYS A 139 -2.31 13.80 11.05
N SER A 140 -2.90 13.55 9.89
CA SER A 140 -4.35 13.49 9.74
C SER A 140 -4.98 12.19 10.27
N TRP A 141 -4.17 11.17 10.57
CA TRP A 141 -4.64 9.88 11.04
C TRP A 141 -4.94 9.86 12.54
N LYS A 142 -6.02 9.17 12.94
CA LYS A 142 -6.41 9.02 14.35
C LYS A 142 -6.75 7.54 14.67
N PRO A 143 -6.05 6.87 15.62
CA PRO A 143 -6.19 5.44 15.88
C PRO A 143 -7.53 5.00 16.50
N ASN A 144 -8.20 5.85 17.27
CA ASN A 144 -9.38 5.49 18.08
C ASN A 144 -10.56 6.39 17.77
N GLN A 145 -11.18 6.22 16.61
CA GLN A 145 -12.48 6.84 16.35
C GLN A 145 -13.57 5.79 16.60
N GLY A 146 -14.55 6.15 17.44
CA GLY A 146 -15.74 5.34 17.67
C GLY A 146 -16.59 5.18 16.39
N ASP A 147 -17.85 4.78 16.55
CA ASP A 147 -18.72 4.20 15.52
C ASP A 147 -18.99 5.03 14.24
N ASN A 148 -18.45 6.25 14.09
CA ASN A 148 -18.56 7.09 12.89
C ASN A 148 -17.20 7.63 12.41
N PRO A 149 -16.39 6.82 11.69
CA PRO A 149 -15.28 7.36 10.92
C PRO A 149 -15.81 8.29 9.81
N SER A 150 -15.23 9.48 9.68
CA SER A 150 -15.56 10.36 8.55
C SER A 150 -15.02 9.74 7.25
N SER A 151 -15.86 9.60 6.22
CA SER A 151 -15.54 9.09 4.88
C SER A 151 -14.39 9.81 4.15
N HIS A 152 -13.90 10.92 4.70
CA HIS A 152 -12.83 11.74 4.18
C HIS A 152 -11.44 11.37 4.72
N GLN A 153 -11.28 10.36 5.58
CA GLN A 153 -9.98 9.96 6.15
C GLN A 153 -9.33 8.80 5.39
N LEU A 154 -7.99 8.85 5.26
CA LEU A 154 -7.21 7.72 4.77
C LEU A 154 -7.09 6.64 5.84
N SER A 155 -7.22 5.38 5.44
CA SER A 155 -6.90 4.26 6.31
C SER A 155 -5.41 4.21 6.64
N LEU A 156 -5.06 3.71 7.83
CA LEU A 156 -3.66 3.51 8.26
C LEU A 156 -2.83 2.79 7.19
N PHE A 157 -3.39 1.72 6.60
CA PHE A 157 -2.72 1.00 5.54
C PHE A 157 -2.42 1.90 4.33
N ASN A 158 -3.36 2.74 3.90
CA ASN A 158 -3.10 3.58 2.72
C ASN A 158 -1.97 4.57 3.04
N ILE A 159 -1.91 5.05 4.27
CA ILE A 159 -0.83 5.92 4.75
C ILE A 159 0.51 5.17 4.74
N GLU A 160 0.55 3.95 5.30
CA GLU A 160 1.73 3.09 5.29
C GLU A 160 2.18 2.77 3.86
N LYS A 161 1.25 2.34 2.99
CA LYS A 161 1.57 1.94 1.62
C LYS A 161 2.02 3.11 0.74
N ILE A 162 1.41 4.29 0.88
CA ILE A 162 1.90 5.51 0.22
C ILE A 162 3.32 5.81 0.69
N SER A 163 3.57 5.69 2.00
CA SER A 163 4.90 5.92 2.57
C SER A 163 5.94 4.95 2.02
N ASP A 164 5.63 3.65 2.03
CA ASP A 164 6.49 2.57 1.54
C ASP A 164 6.80 2.71 0.05
N LEU A 165 5.78 2.93 -0.79
CA LEU A 165 5.98 3.07 -2.24
C LEU A 165 6.76 4.33 -2.58
N THR A 166 6.53 5.42 -1.84
CA THR A 166 7.33 6.64 -2.00
C THR A 166 8.77 6.41 -1.54
N GLU A 167 8.99 5.64 -0.48
CA GLU A 167 10.33 5.26 -0.04
C GLU A 167 11.05 4.38 -1.08
N GLU A 168 10.38 3.37 -1.64
CA GLU A 168 10.92 2.52 -2.71
C GLU A 168 11.35 3.38 -3.91
N LEU A 169 10.49 4.32 -4.33
CA LEU A 169 10.78 5.27 -5.42
C LEU A 169 12.02 6.12 -5.13
N LEU A 170 12.09 6.72 -3.96
CA LEU A 170 13.16 7.66 -3.64
C LEU A 170 14.50 6.96 -3.38
N ARG A 171 14.51 5.89 -2.58
CA ARG A 171 15.73 5.15 -2.23
C ARG A 171 16.24 4.23 -3.35
N GLY A 172 15.36 3.82 -4.26
CA GLY A 172 15.70 2.98 -5.40
C GLY A 172 16.03 3.79 -6.66
N PRO A 173 15.08 3.93 -7.60
CA PRO A 173 15.35 4.51 -8.91
C PRO A 173 15.80 5.98 -8.86
N PHE A 174 15.20 6.84 -8.02
CA PHE A 174 15.58 8.24 -7.96
C PHE A 174 17.00 8.44 -7.40
N ARG A 175 17.37 7.73 -6.33
CA ARG A 175 18.77 7.69 -5.87
C ARG A 175 19.72 7.19 -6.97
N GLY A 176 19.29 6.20 -7.75
CA GLY A 176 20.01 5.71 -8.93
C GLY A 176 20.24 6.80 -9.98
N LEU A 177 19.25 7.66 -10.22
CA LEU A 177 19.36 8.82 -11.10
C LEU A 177 20.34 9.86 -10.55
N LEU A 178 20.25 10.22 -9.27
CA LEU A 178 21.19 11.16 -8.63
C LEU A 178 22.64 10.67 -8.72
N ASN A 179 22.86 9.37 -8.52
CA ASN A 179 24.19 8.78 -8.69
C ASN A 179 24.69 8.85 -10.14
N ALA A 180 23.79 8.70 -11.13
CA ALA A 180 24.14 8.88 -12.53
C ALA A 180 24.49 10.34 -12.86
N CYS A 181 23.78 11.32 -12.27
CA CYS A 181 24.12 12.74 -12.35
C CYS A 181 25.53 13.00 -11.80
N ARG A 182 25.86 12.41 -10.65
CA ARG A 182 27.20 12.54 -10.06
C ARG A 182 28.28 11.95 -10.96
N ALA A 183 28.03 10.76 -11.50
CA ALA A 183 28.98 10.10 -12.40
C ALA A 183 29.20 10.89 -13.69
N PHE A 184 28.17 11.56 -14.21
CA PHE A 184 28.27 12.45 -15.38
C PHE A 184 29.27 13.59 -15.13
N PHE A 185 29.14 14.30 -14.00
CA PHE A 185 30.05 15.41 -13.66
C PHE A 185 31.45 14.94 -13.27
N ASN A 186 31.58 13.80 -12.58
CA ASN A 186 32.89 13.23 -12.24
C ASN A 186 33.64 12.69 -13.46
N GLY A 187 32.92 12.17 -14.47
CA GLY A 187 33.52 11.72 -15.72
C GLY A 187 33.95 12.87 -16.64
N SER A 188 33.33 14.04 -16.47
CA SER A 188 33.61 15.26 -17.26
C SER A 188 34.81 16.05 -16.71
N SER A 189 35.08 15.96 -15.39
CA SER A 189 36.15 16.68 -14.69
C SER A 189 37.54 16.01 -14.77
N ALA A 190 37.71 14.95 -15.58
CA ALA A 190 39.01 14.35 -15.88
C ALA A 190 39.84 15.22 -16.87
N SER A 191 39.91 16.52 -16.59
CA SER A 191 40.76 17.50 -17.26
C SER A 191 42.19 17.34 -16.76
N THR A 192 42.89 16.33 -17.28
CA THR A 192 44.36 16.37 -17.39
C THR A 192 44.89 15.55 -18.57
N GLN A 193 44.02 14.90 -19.35
CA GLN A 193 44.40 14.29 -20.63
C GLN A 193 43.70 15.00 -21.79
N PRO A 194 44.41 15.30 -22.90
CA PRO A 194 43.90 16.15 -23.99
C PRO A 194 42.79 15.50 -24.84
N SER A 195 42.16 14.43 -24.35
CA SER A 195 41.12 13.70 -25.05
C SER A 195 40.14 13.10 -24.04
N THR A 196 39.32 13.92 -23.40
CA THR A 196 38.07 13.39 -22.82
C THR A 196 37.25 12.90 -24.02
N ASP A 197 37.31 11.58 -24.27
CA ASP A 197 36.66 10.95 -25.41
C ASP A 197 35.18 11.33 -25.36
N THR A 198 34.72 12.13 -26.33
CA THR A 198 33.35 12.65 -26.41
C THR A 198 32.34 11.52 -26.21
N ARG A 199 32.69 10.31 -26.65
CA ARG A 199 31.94 9.08 -26.44
C ARG A 199 31.63 8.79 -24.96
N LEU A 200 32.57 8.98 -24.05
CA LEU A 200 32.37 8.72 -22.60
C LEU A 200 31.33 9.66 -21.97
N ILE A 201 31.31 10.93 -22.40
CA ILE A 201 30.34 11.93 -21.92
C ILE A 201 28.93 11.57 -22.40
N TYR A 202 28.78 11.19 -23.69
CA TYR A 202 27.50 10.74 -24.22
C TYR A 202 27.04 9.41 -23.61
N ASP A 203 27.95 8.47 -23.34
CA ASP A 203 27.63 7.21 -22.64
C ASP A 203 27.15 7.47 -21.20
N ALA A 204 27.73 8.46 -20.50
CA ALA A 204 27.29 8.86 -19.17
C ALA A 204 25.93 9.55 -19.20
N TRP A 205 25.69 10.41 -20.20
CA TRP A 205 24.40 11.06 -20.43
C TRP A 205 23.31 10.04 -20.78
N GLU A 206 23.58 9.06 -21.64
CA GLU A 206 22.61 8.01 -22.00
C GLU A 206 22.23 7.17 -20.78
N LYS A 207 23.19 6.87 -19.88
CA LYS A 207 22.90 6.21 -18.60
C LYS A 207 21.98 7.07 -17.73
N LEU A 208 22.21 8.37 -17.68
CA LEU A 208 21.36 9.31 -16.94
C LEU A 208 19.94 9.34 -17.52
N ASP A 209 19.79 9.42 -18.84
CA ASP A 209 18.50 9.42 -19.53
C ASP A 209 17.70 8.13 -19.26
N ARG A 210 18.34 6.97 -19.37
CA ARG A 210 17.74 5.67 -19.01
C ARG A 210 17.30 5.61 -17.55
N ARG A 211 18.09 6.16 -16.62
CA ARG A 211 17.74 6.21 -15.18
C ARG A 211 16.60 7.18 -14.92
N SER A 212 16.52 8.28 -15.65
CA SER A 212 15.39 9.20 -15.57
C SER A 212 14.11 8.50 -16.02
N THR A 213 14.14 7.84 -17.18
CA THR A 213 13.01 7.05 -17.71
C THR A 213 12.51 6.02 -16.70
N LEU A 214 13.40 5.23 -16.09
CA LEU A 214 13.03 4.26 -15.05
C LEU A 214 12.38 4.93 -13.82
N THR A 215 12.88 6.10 -13.41
CA THR A 215 12.33 6.84 -12.26
C THR A 215 10.95 7.39 -12.58
N ILE A 216 10.75 7.88 -13.81
CA ILE A 216 9.47 8.34 -14.34
C ILE A 216 8.44 7.19 -14.33
N GLU A 217 8.77 6.02 -14.87
CA GLU A 217 7.87 4.85 -14.87
C GLU A 217 7.46 4.43 -13.45
N LYS A 218 8.40 4.48 -12.50
CA LYS A 218 8.14 4.15 -11.10
C LYS A 218 7.27 5.21 -10.42
N THR A 219 7.46 6.49 -10.78
CA THR A 219 6.61 7.60 -10.33
C THR A 219 5.19 7.44 -10.87
N GLU A 220 5.03 7.05 -12.14
CA GLU A 220 3.72 6.78 -12.74
C GLU A 220 2.98 5.64 -12.07
N LYS A 221 3.69 4.56 -11.68
CA LYS A 221 3.10 3.47 -10.88
C LYS A 221 2.61 3.94 -9.51
N LEU A 222 3.35 4.84 -8.85
CA LEU A 222 2.93 5.44 -7.59
C LEU A 222 1.70 6.35 -7.78
N ILE A 223 1.70 7.20 -8.81
CA ILE A 223 0.56 8.04 -9.18
C ILE A 223 -0.68 7.17 -9.43
N GLU A 224 -0.54 6.15 -10.28
CA GLU A 224 -1.62 5.23 -10.62
C GLU A 224 -2.16 4.55 -9.35
N TRP A 225 -1.28 4.13 -8.43
CA TRP A 225 -1.69 3.52 -7.17
C TRP A 225 -2.48 4.49 -6.27
N ILE A 226 -1.99 5.72 -6.09
CA ILE A 226 -2.66 6.73 -5.26
C ILE A 226 -4.02 7.11 -5.84
N GLN A 227 -4.11 7.18 -7.16
CA GLN A 227 -5.33 7.58 -7.87
C GLN A 227 -6.31 6.41 -8.07
N LYS A 228 -5.85 5.16 -8.00
CA LYS A 228 -6.68 3.98 -8.20
C LYS A 228 -7.74 3.87 -7.10
N PRO A 229 -8.99 3.55 -7.44
CA PRO A 229 -10.00 3.23 -6.44
C PRO A 229 -9.51 2.07 -5.58
N MET A 230 -9.63 2.20 -4.26
CA MET A 230 -9.17 1.20 -3.28
C MET A 230 -9.69 -0.22 -3.58
N LEU A 231 -10.87 -0.33 -4.20
CA LEU A 231 -11.45 -1.60 -4.64
C LEU A 231 -10.61 -2.29 -5.74
N SER A 232 -10.02 -1.52 -6.67
CA SER A 232 -9.16 -2.08 -7.71
C SER A 232 -7.85 -2.63 -7.14
N VAL A 233 -7.30 -1.97 -6.12
CA VAL A 233 -6.10 -2.41 -5.40
C VAL A 233 -6.41 -3.66 -4.58
N ALA A 234 -7.49 -3.65 -3.80
CA ALA A 234 -7.92 -4.79 -3.00
C ALA A 234 -8.17 -6.04 -3.85
N LYS A 235 -8.77 -5.89 -5.04
CA LYS A 235 -8.96 -6.99 -5.99
C LYS A 235 -7.65 -7.64 -6.42
N LYS A 236 -6.63 -6.84 -6.72
CA LYS A 236 -5.33 -7.35 -7.12
C LYS A 236 -4.67 -8.12 -5.98
N GLU A 237 -4.71 -7.57 -4.76
CA GLU A 237 -4.20 -8.25 -3.56
C GLU A 237 -4.93 -9.57 -3.28
N TRP A 238 -6.26 -9.60 -3.45
CA TRP A 238 -7.04 -10.84 -3.32
C TRP A 238 -6.70 -11.86 -4.41
N GLN A 239 -6.35 -11.41 -5.61
CA GLN A 239 -5.90 -12.29 -6.68
C GLN A 239 -4.51 -12.90 -6.37
N GLU A 240 -3.56 -12.08 -5.91
CA GLU A 240 -2.25 -12.56 -5.43
C GLU A 240 -2.41 -13.56 -4.27
N LEU A 241 -3.37 -13.31 -3.36
CA LEU A 241 -3.69 -14.22 -2.27
C LEU A 241 -4.23 -15.57 -2.76
N VAL A 242 -5.03 -15.58 -3.83
CA VAL A 242 -5.50 -16.84 -4.45
C VAL A 242 -4.32 -17.66 -4.97
N GLU A 243 -3.38 -17.03 -5.65
CA GLU A 243 -2.17 -17.71 -6.16
C GLU A 243 -1.35 -18.31 -5.01
N VAL A 244 -1.20 -17.58 -3.90
CA VAL A 244 -0.55 -18.11 -2.69
C VAL A 244 -1.29 -19.34 -2.14
N ILE A 245 -2.62 -19.27 -2.02
CA ILE A 245 -3.42 -20.39 -1.51
C ILE A 245 -3.30 -21.62 -2.42
N GLU A 246 -3.29 -21.42 -3.74
CA GLU A 246 -3.09 -22.51 -4.70
C GLU A 246 -1.72 -23.18 -4.54
N ASN A 247 -0.66 -22.39 -4.36
CA ASN A 247 0.67 -22.90 -4.07
C ASN A 247 0.71 -23.70 -2.75
N GLU A 248 0.11 -23.18 -1.67
CA GLU A 248 0.06 -23.89 -0.39
C GLU A 248 -0.79 -25.17 -0.44
N LEU A 249 -1.91 -25.15 -1.17
CA LEU A 249 -2.71 -26.36 -1.42
C LEU A 249 -1.91 -27.42 -2.19
N GLY A 250 -1.07 -27.00 -3.15
CA GLY A 250 -0.12 -27.86 -3.86
C GLY A 250 0.86 -28.55 -2.90
N LYS A 251 1.53 -27.78 -2.04
CA LYS A 251 2.47 -28.31 -1.03
C LYS A 251 1.81 -29.31 -0.07
N ILE A 252 0.58 -29.03 0.37
CA ILE A 252 -0.17 -29.96 1.24
C ILE A 252 -0.52 -31.26 0.49
N SER A 253 -0.88 -31.17 -0.80
CA SER A 253 -1.14 -32.33 -1.64
C SER A 253 0.11 -33.21 -1.81
N GLU A 254 1.27 -32.61 -2.06
CA GLU A 254 2.55 -33.32 -2.12
C GLU A 254 2.89 -33.97 -0.77
N CYS A 255 2.65 -33.27 0.33
CA CYS A 255 2.85 -33.82 1.68
C CYS A 255 1.97 -35.06 1.92
N LEU A 256 0.68 -35.02 1.54
CA LEU A 256 -0.20 -36.19 1.59
C LEU A 256 0.33 -37.35 0.76
N HIS A 257 0.75 -37.08 -0.48
CA HIS A 257 1.29 -38.12 -1.37
C HIS A 257 2.53 -38.80 -0.76
N GLN A 258 3.44 -38.02 -0.16
CA GLN A 258 4.61 -38.57 0.54
C GLN A 258 4.23 -39.41 1.76
N ILE A 259 3.20 -39.01 2.51
CA ILE A 259 2.69 -39.78 3.66
C ILE A 259 2.12 -41.12 3.18
N TYR A 260 1.25 -41.11 2.17
CA TYR A 260 0.66 -42.33 1.62
C TYR A 260 1.71 -43.27 1.02
N HIS A 261 2.68 -42.75 0.27
CA HIS A 261 3.77 -43.55 -0.28
C HIS A 261 4.65 -44.19 0.81
N LYS A 262 4.91 -43.47 1.91
CA LYS A 262 5.64 -44.03 3.06
C LYS A 262 4.84 -45.12 3.77
N LEU A 263 3.55 -44.90 3.99
CA LEU A 263 2.66 -45.91 4.58
C LEU A 263 2.54 -47.16 3.70
N LEU A 264 2.50 -46.99 2.37
CA LEU A 264 2.46 -48.11 1.42
C LEU A 264 3.75 -48.95 1.46
N LYS A 265 4.92 -48.30 1.51
CA LYS A 265 6.23 -48.98 1.65
C LYS A 265 6.40 -49.72 2.98
N LEU A 266 5.75 -49.26 4.05
CA LEU A 266 5.70 -49.96 5.34
C LEU A 266 4.84 -51.24 5.31
N CYS A 267 4.05 -51.44 4.25
CA CYS A 267 3.19 -52.62 4.06
C CYS A 267 3.74 -53.61 3.02
N GLU A 268 4.91 -53.36 2.41
CA GLU A 268 5.61 -54.36 1.59
C GLU A 268 6.42 -55.27 2.53
N PRO A 269 6.10 -56.58 2.62
CA PRO A 269 6.85 -57.49 3.44
C PRO A 269 8.00 -58.04 2.61
N ASP A 270 9.13 -57.35 2.53
CA ASP A 270 10.34 -57.97 2.03
C ASP A 270 11.61 -57.39 2.64
N SER A 271 12.44 -58.32 3.14
CA SER A 271 13.80 -58.21 3.64
C SER A 271 13.97 -57.94 5.14
N ASP A 272 14.25 -59.04 5.84
CA ASP A 272 14.64 -59.19 7.25
C ASP A 272 16.08 -58.70 7.53
N ASP A 273 16.51 -57.60 6.92
CA ASP A 273 17.86 -57.07 7.14
C ASP A 273 17.83 -55.60 7.58
N ASP A 274 18.44 -55.38 8.74
CA ASP A 274 18.87 -54.11 9.32
C ASP A 274 17.78 -53.09 9.72
N ILE A 275 17.08 -53.41 10.81
CA ILE A 275 16.51 -52.38 11.70
C ILE A 275 17.67 -51.74 12.48
N GLU A 276 18.42 -50.85 11.83
CA GLU A 276 19.24 -49.88 12.53
C GLU A 276 18.90 -48.46 12.07
N VAL A 277 18.64 -47.60 13.07
CA VAL A 277 18.57 -46.14 12.99
C VAL A 277 17.29 -45.56 12.37
N ILE A 278 16.41 -44.99 13.20
CA ILE A 278 16.32 -43.54 13.47
C ILE A 278 15.75 -43.33 14.89
N SER A 279 16.70 -43.15 15.81
CA SER A 279 16.68 -42.22 16.94
C SER A 279 15.49 -42.25 17.91
N GLY A 280 15.73 -42.81 19.08
CA GLY A 280 15.24 -42.23 20.32
C GLY A 280 15.87 -40.85 20.55
N ALA A 281 15.03 -39.86 20.82
CA ALA A 281 15.33 -38.65 21.59
C ALA A 281 14.02 -37.90 21.86
N SER A 282 13.64 -37.85 23.15
CA SER A 282 12.85 -36.82 23.83
C SER A 282 11.98 -35.85 22.99
N GLY A 283 10.66 -35.94 23.15
CA GLY A 283 9.70 -34.92 22.73
C GLY A 283 8.64 -35.45 21.74
N ILE A 284 7.37 -35.45 22.14
CA ILE A 284 6.19 -35.94 21.43
C ILE A 284 6.29 -35.72 19.90
N LYS A 285 6.61 -36.80 19.17
CA LYS A 285 6.80 -36.81 17.71
C LYS A 285 5.41 -36.73 17.06
N PHE A 286 5.15 -35.66 16.30
CA PHE A 286 3.91 -35.51 15.51
C PHE A 286 3.72 -36.70 14.59
N SER A 287 2.71 -37.50 14.88
CA SER A 287 2.47 -38.75 14.18
C SER A 287 1.94 -38.49 12.76
N PHE A 288 2.05 -39.49 11.89
CA PHE A 288 1.39 -39.43 10.59
C PHE A 288 -0.12 -39.25 10.73
N ASP A 289 -0.72 -39.86 11.76
CA ASP A 289 -2.14 -39.75 12.06
C ASP A 289 -2.54 -38.32 12.44
N ASP A 290 -1.73 -37.65 13.25
CA ASP A 290 -1.92 -36.24 13.59
C ASP A 290 -1.88 -35.36 12.33
N LYS A 291 -0.88 -35.57 11.46
CA LYS A 291 -0.77 -34.86 10.18
C LYS A 291 -2.01 -35.06 9.31
N ILE A 292 -2.45 -36.30 9.12
CA ILE A 292 -3.63 -36.63 8.33
C ILE A 292 -4.87 -35.95 8.91
N LYS A 293 -5.03 -35.96 10.23
CA LYS A 293 -6.15 -35.30 10.91
C LYS A 293 -6.14 -33.78 10.67
N PHE A 294 -5.00 -33.13 10.86
CA PHE A 294 -4.89 -31.68 10.64
C PHE A 294 -5.07 -31.30 9.17
N ILE A 295 -4.59 -32.11 8.22
CA ILE A 295 -4.82 -31.90 6.79
C ILE A 295 -6.31 -32.03 6.48
N ARG A 296 -6.96 -33.11 6.94
CA ARG A 296 -8.40 -33.33 6.77
C ARG A 296 -9.24 -32.17 7.29
N ASP A 297 -8.83 -31.59 8.42
CA ASP A 297 -9.59 -30.53 9.09
C ASP A 297 -9.32 -29.12 8.52
N GLY A 298 -8.12 -28.86 7.98
CA GLY A 298 -7.73 -27.53 7.47
C GLY A 298 -7.77 -27.38 5.96
N TYR A 299 -7.60 -28.46 5.21
CA TYR A 299 -7.65 -28.45 3.74
C TYR A 299 -8.99 -27.93 3.17
N PRO A 300 -10.16 -28.30 3.71
CA PRO A 300 -11.44 -27.71 3.29
C PRO A 300 -11.50 -26.20 3.54
N ILE A 301 -10.91 -25.71 4.63
CA ILE A 301 -10.90 -24.27 4.97
C ILE A 301 -10.06 -23.51 3.97
N LEU A 302 -8.87 -24.01 3.59
CA LEU A 302 -8.05 -23.41 2.54
C LEU A 302 -8.77 -23.37 1.18
N LYS A 303 -9.53 -24.42 0.84
CA LYS A 303 -10.37 -24.42 -0.37
C LYS A 303 -11.46 -23.35 -0.29
N LEU A 304 -12.09 -23.16 0.88
CA LEU A 304 -13.06 -22.09 1.10
C LEU A 304 -12.40 -20.70 1.00
N CYS A 305 -11.20 -20.51 1.55
CA CYS A 305 -10.40 -19.29 1.38
C CYS A 305 -10.19 -19.00 -0.11
N ARG A 306 -9.72 -19.99 -0.88
CA ARG A 306 -9.49 -19.86 -2.32
C ARG A 306 -10.74 -19.37 -3.04
N ILE A 307 -11.87 -20.04 -2.82
CA ILE A 307 -13.15 -19.70 -3.46
C ILE A 307 -13.60 -18.30 -3.05
N PHE A 308 -13.50 -17.97 -1.76
CA PHE A 308 -13.91 -16.68 -1.23
C PHE A 308 -13.09 -15.53 -1.83
N PHE A 309 -11.75 -15.61 -1.80
CA PHE A 309 -10.88 -14.57 -2.34
C PHE A 309 -10.92 -14.50 -3.88
N SER A 310 -11.09 -15.63 -4.58
CA SER A 310 -11.33 -15.64 -6.04
C SER A 310 -12.62 -14.89 -6.41
N LYS A 311 -13.66 -15.05 -5.59
CA LYS A 311 -14.91 -14.33 -5.79
C LYS A 311 -14.79 -12.85 -5.43
N LEU A 312 -14.00 -12.51 -4.40
CA LEU A 312 -13.75 -11.12 -4.03
C LEU A 312 -12.94 -10.37 -5.11
N SER A 313 -11.93 -11.00 -5.70
CA SER A 313 -11.12 -10.39 -6.77
C SER A 313 -11.92 -10.15 -8.05
N GLN A 314 -12.96 -10.94 -8.30
CA GLN A 314 -13.82 -10.87 -9.48
C GLN A 314 -15.02 -9.94 -9.34
N ILE A 315 -15.22 -9.23 -8.22
CA ILE A 315 -16.40 -8.37 -8.00
C ILE A 315 -16.50 -7.34 -9.13
N THR A 316 -17.39 -7.56 -10.09
CA THR A 316 -17.80 -6.53 -11.06
C THR A 316 -19.14 -5.97 -10.59
N SER A 317 -19.42 -4.69 -10.88
CA SER A 317 -20.63 -3.99 -10.43
C SER A 317 -21.95 -4.69 -10.76
N ASN A 318 -21.92 -5.71 -11.63
CA ASN A 318 -23.10 -6.35 -12.20
C ASN A 318 -23.20 -7.86 -11.94
N GLN A 319 -22.31 -8.47 -11.15
CA GLN A 319 -22.43 -9.90 -10.83
C GLN A 319 -23.03 -10.12 -9.45
N GLN A 320 -24.30 -10.54 -9.46
CA GLN A 320 -24.97 -11.16 -8.32
C GLN A 320 -24.13 -12.37 -7.87
N LEU A 321 -23.66 -12.32 -6.62
CA LEU A 321 -23.36 -13.55 -5.90
C LEU A 321 -24.68 -14.26 -5.58
N ILE A 322 -24.60 -15.40 -4.92
CA ILE A 322 -25.72 -16.25 -4.50
C ILE A 322 -26.66 -15.55 -3.47
N PHE A 323 -26.78 -14.22 -3.48
CA PHE A 323 -27.74 -13.38 -2.77
C PHE A 323 -28.12 -12.13 -3.60
N VAL A 324 -29.30 -11.58 -3.32
CA VAL A 324 -30.32 -11.11 -4.27
C VAL A 324 -30.07 -9.77 -5.00
N GLU A 325 -29.06 -8.94 -4.68
CA GLU A 325 -28.95 -7.61 -5.32
C GLU A 325 -27.55 -7.14 -5.72
N PRO A 326 -27.45 -6.28 -6.75
CA PRO A 326 -26.19 -5.67 -7.18
C PRO A 326 -25.60 -4.88 -6.02
N SER A 327 -24.42 -5.29 -5.56
CA SER A 327 -23.65 -4.56 -4.56
C SER A 327 -23.29 -3.18 -5.12
N MET A 328 -24.13 -2.19 -4.83
CA MET A 328 -23.78 -0.78 -4.88
C MET A 328 -22.47 -0.55 -4.11
N GLN A 329 -21.77 0.50 -4.53
CA GLN A 329 -20.43 0.91 -4.12
C GLN A 329 -20.12 0.59 -2.65
N MET A 330 -19.17 -0.31 -2.45
CA MET A 330 -18.72 -0.70 -1.12
C MET A 330 -17.98 0.48 -0.47
N GLU A 331 -18.51 1.00 0.63
CA GLU A 331 -17.94 2.16 1.36
C GLU A 331 -16.45 1.93 1.72
N PRO A 332 -15.57 2.96 1.59
CA PRO A 332 -14.13 2.83 1.77
C PRO A 332 -13.70 2.24 3.13
N ASP A 333 -14.37 2.63 4.21
CA ASP A 333 -14.07 2.13 5.57
C ASP A 333 -14.41 0.64 5.73
N ARG A 334 -15.46 0.19 5.05
CA ARG A 334 -15.88 -1.21 5.04
C ARG A 334 -14.95 -2.06 4.19
N LEU A 335 -14.49 -1.53 3.06
CA LEU A 335 -13.43 -2.13 2.27
C LEU A 335 -12.12 -2.26 3.03
N ASN A 336 -11.81 -1.26 3.85
CA ASN A 336 -10.63 -1.32 4.70
C ASN A 336 -10.72 -2.42 5.75
N LYS A 337 -11.87 -2.57 6.43
CA LYS A 337 -12.11 -3.65 7.40
C LYS A 337 -12.00 -5.02 6.77
N LEU A 338 -12.72 -5.25 5.66
CA LEU A 338 -12.66 -6.52 4.92
C LEU A 338 -11.21 -6.83 4.50
N ARG A 339 -10.49 -5.84 3.95
CA ARG A 339 -9.11 -6.03 3.53
C ARG A 339 -8.17 -6.38 4.70
N LYS A 340 -8.30 -5.71 5.85
CA LYS A 340 -7.52 -6.03 7.05
C LYS A 340 -7.74 -7.50 7.45
N SER A 341 -8.98 -7.96 7.50
CA SER A 341 -9.29 -9.36 7.77
C SER A 341 -8.71 -10.30 6.71
N THR A 342 -8.71 -9.91 5.42
CA THR A 342 -8.10 -10.73 4.36
C THR A 342 -6.57 -10.86 4.53
N SER A 343 -5.88 -9.79 4.93
CA SER A 343 -4.44 -9.78 5.19
C SER A 343 -4.06 -10.60 6.43
N GLU A 344 -4.84 -10.52 7.51
CA GLU A 344 -4.64 -11.35 8.70
C GLU A 344 -4.84 -12.83 8.37
N THR A 345 -5.87 -13.13 7.57
CA THR A 345 -6.16 -14.49 7.12
C THR A 345 -5.02 -15.06 6.27
N TRP A 346 -4.39 -14.26 5.41
CA TRP A 346 -3.20 -14.67 4.66
C TRP A 346 -2.06 -15.14 5.57
N MET A 347 -1.74 -14.39 6.62
CA MET A 347 -0.71 -14.79 7.60
C MET A 347 -1.06 -16.13 8.27
N PHE A 348 -2.34 -16.37 8.57
CA PHE A 348 -2.78 -17.63 9.17
C PHE A 348 -2.71 -18.81 8.19
N ILE A 349 -2.99 -18.59 6.90
CA ILE A 349 -2.82 -19.59 5.84
C ILE A 349 -1.36 -20.03 5.79
N TYR A 350 -0.42 -19.08 5.73
CA TYR A 350 1.01 -19.38 5.71
C TYR A 350 1.48 -20.10 6.98
N LYS A 351 1.06 -19.63 8.16
CA LYS A 351 1.43 -20.28 9.43
C LYS A 351 0.91 -21.71 9.53
N TYR A 352 -0.31 -21.96 9.07
CA TYR A 352 -0.90 -23.29 9.06
C TYR A 352 -0.17 -24.23 8.09
N SER A 353 0.00 -23.81 6.82
CA SER A 353 0.65 -24.65 5.81
C SER A 353 2.11 -24.91 6.14
N HIS A 354 2.85 -23.89 6.59
CA HIS A 354 4.24 -24.04 6.98
C HIS A 354 4.41 -24.97 8.19
N ALA A 355 3.56 -24.84 9.22
CA ALA A 355 3.62 -25.74 10.40
C ALA A 355 3.27 -27.20 10.05
N LEU A 356 2.54 -27.42 8.95
CA LEU A 356 2.14 -28.74 8.46
C LEU A 356 3.23 -29.38 7.57
N VAL A 357 3.85 -28.58 6.69
CA VAL A 357 4.81 -29.01 5.67
C VAL A 357 6.26 -29.03 6.19
N TYR A 358 6.69 -28.00 6.93
CA TYR A 358 8.08 -27.84 7.39
C TYR A 358 8.20 -27.94 8.93
N PRO A 359 9.07 -28.82 9.46
CA PRO A 359 9.08 -29.10 10.90
C PRO A 359 9.96 -28.14 11.73
N PRO A 360 9.48 -27.61 12.88
CA PRO A 360 10.34 -27.13 13.96
C PRO A 360 10.67 -28.24 14.98
N LEU A 361 11.69 -27.99 15.82
CA LEU A 361 12.32 -28.91 16.80
C LEU A 361 11.50 -29.24 18.07
N HIS A 362 10.26 -28.75 18.23
CA HIS A 362 9.48 -28.80 19.50
C HIS A 362 8.03 -29.30 19.32
N PRO A 363 7.31 -29.71 20.41
CA PRO A 363 6.07 -30.49 20.31
C PRO A 363 4.97 -29.80 19.51
N ARG A 364 4.41 -30.55 18.56
CA ARG A 364 3.96 -30.06 17.24
C ARG A 364 2.44 -29.90 17.09
N ALA A 365 1.63 -30.71 17.77
CA ALA A 365 0.17 -30.67 17.61
C ALA A 365 -0.48 -29.36 18.11
N PRO A 366 -0.06 -28.77 19.24
CA PRO A 366 -0.64 -27.50 19.72
C PRO A 366 -0.38 -26.32 18.78
N VAL A 367 0.79 -26.28 18.13
CA VAL A 367 1.15 -25.20 17.19
C VAL A 367 0.30 -25.28 15.92
N VAL A 368 0.13 -26.47 15.34
CA VAL A 368 -0.72 -26.67 14.16
C VAL A 368 -2.20 -26.43 14.51
N ALA A 369 -2.66 -26.88 15.69
CA ALA A 369 -4.00 -26.60 16.18
C ALA A 369 -4.25 -25.09 16.35
N TYR A 370 -3.31 -24.36 16.94
CA TYR A 370 -3.39 -22.91 17.10
C TYR A 370 -3.44 -22.19 15.75
N ALA A 371 -2.59 -22.59 14.80
CA ALA A 371 -2.61 -22.03 13.45
C ALA A 371 -3.95 -22.30 12.73
N LEU A 372 -4.51 -23.51 12.88
CA LEU A 372 -5.81 -23.88 12.32
C LEU A 372 -6.97 -23.08 12.94
N ILE A 373 -6.96 -22.88 14.27
CA ILE A 373 -7.97 -22.06 14.97
C ILE A 373 -7.92 -20.62 14.46
N ASN A 374 -6.74 -20.04 14.32
CA ASN A 374 -6.60 -18.69 13.80
C ASN A 374 -7.00 -18.58 12.33
N LEU A 375 -6.72 -19.58 11.51
CA LEU A 375 -7.19 -19.64 10.13
C LEU A 375 -8.73 -19.65 10.06
N ARG A 376 -9.39 -20.45 10.91
CA ARG A 376 -10.85 -20.44 11.05
C ARG A 376 -11.37 -19.07 11.48
N GLY A 377 -10.75 -18.48 12.50
CA GLY A 377 -11.11 -17.16 13.01
C GLY A 377 -10.97 -16.07 11.94
N GLY A 378 -9.85 -16.05 11.21
CA GLY A 378 -9.62 -15.12 10.10
C GLY A 378 -10.69 -15.23 9.01
N MET A 379 -11.05 -16.46 8.64
CA MET A 379 -12.12 -16.69 7.66
C MET A 379 -13.50 -16.25 8.16
N ILE A 380 -13.81 -16.51 9.44
CA ILE A 380 -15.06 -16.03 10.05
C ILE A 380 -15.09 -14.50 10.07
N ASN A 381 -13.98 -13.84 10.40
CA ASN A 381 -13.87 -12.38 10.40
C ASN A 381 -14.03 -11.82 8.98
N CYS A 382 -13.40 -12.43 7.97
CA CYS A 382 -13.61 -12.03 6.57
C CYS A 382 -15.08 -12.17 6.15
N TYR A 383 -15.77 -13.21 6.64
CA TYR A 383 -17.16 -13.45 6.34
C TYR A 383 -18.07 -12.47 7.10
N SER A 384 -17.85 -12.22 8.40
CA SER A 384 -18.65 -11.31 9.21
C SER A 384 -18.52 -9.85 8.77
N GLU A 385 -17.30 -9.42 8.41
CA GLU A 385 -17.06 -8.11 7.80
C GLU A 385 -17.75 -7.97 6.44
N ARG A 386 -18.03 -9.10 5.78
CA ARG A 386 -18.81 -9.16 4.54
C ARG A 386 -20.33 -9.21 4.76
N TRP A 387 -20.84 -9.90 5.79
CA TRP A 387 -22.27 -9.98 6.10
C TRP A 387 -22.81 -8.70 6.73
N SER A 388 -21.99 -8.04 7.54
CA SER A 388 -22.27 -6.68 8.04
C SER A 388 -22.43 -5.67 6.89
N LEU A 389 -21.99 -6.01 5.67
CA LEU A 389 -22.21 -5.20 4.46
C LEU A 389 -23.64 -5.30 3.92
N GLN A 390 -24.36 -6.41 4.14
CA GLN A 390 -25.72 -6.63 3.62
C GLN A 390 -26.80 -6.10 4.56
N VAL A 391 -26.60 -6.20 5.88
CA VAL A 391 -27.64 -5.87 6.87
C VAL A 391 -27.92 -4.37 6.96
N VAL A 392 -26.93 -3.51 6.71
CA VAL A 392 -27.15 -2.04 6.80
C VAL A 392 -28.03 -1.49 5.67
N HIS A 393 -28.17 -2.21 4.55
CA HIS A 393 -29.11 -1.82 3.48
C HIS A 393 -30.55 -2.25 3.72
N PHE A 394 -30.83 -3.14 4.69
CA PHE A 394 -32.18 -3.62 5.02
C PHE A 394 -32.91 -2.81 6.10
N HIS A 395 -32.31 -1.73 6.62
CA HIS A 395 -32.86 -0.97 7.75
C HIS A 395 -33.07 0.53 7.46
N GLN A 396 -33.13 0.96 6.21
CA GLN A 396 -33.80 2.22 5.88
C GLN A 396 -35.31 1.96 5.75
N PRO A 397 -36.16 2.50 6.64
CA PRO A 397 -37.60 2.44 6.41
C PRO A 397 -37.94 3.39 5.26
N ASP A 398 -38.57 2.84 4.22
CA ASP A 398 -39.21 3.59 3.14
C ASP A 398 -40.19 4.60 3.71
N THR A 399 -39.76 5.85 3.82
CA THR A 399 -40.63 7.00 4.12
C THR A 399 -40.91 7.76 2.84
N HIS A 400 -41.51 7.09 1.86
CA HIS A 400 -42.21 7.79 0.78
C HIS A 400 -43.40 6.97 0.29
N SER A 401 -44.59 7.34 0.77
CA SER A 401 -45.84 7.08 0.06
C SER A 401 -46.82 8.21 0.37
N ASN A 402 -47.27 8.85 -0.70
CA ASN A 402 -48.50 9.63 -0.88
C ASN A 402 -48.58 11.07 -0.35
N SER A 403 -48.39 12.02 -1.26
CA SER A 403 -49.21 13.24 -1.35
C SER A 403 -49.10 13.87 -2.74
N GLN A 404 -49.89 13.39 -3.69
CA GLN A 404 -50.37 14.18 -4.83
C GLN A 404 -51.82 13.84 -5.14
N PHE A 405 -52.61 14.88 -5.40
CA PHE A 405 -54.05 14.97 -5.68
C PHE A 405 -54.97 14.75 -4.46
N ASN A 406 -55.87 15.67 -4.09
CA ASN A 406 -56.72 16.49 -4.97
C ASN A 406 -57.27 17.73 -4.20
N ASP A 407 -57.15 18.92 -4.79
CA ASP A 407 -57.95 20.10 -4.45
C ASP A 407 -59.16 20.15 -5.40
N ASN A 408 -60.39 20.04 -4.87
CA ASN A 408 -61.47 20.99 -5.15
C ASN A 408 -62.82 20.64 -4.49
N ALA A 409 -63.37 21.69 -3.88
CA ALA A 409 -64.78 22.07 -3.81
C ALA A 409 -65.73 21.45 -2.76
N ARG A 410 -66.00 22.32 -1.76
CA ARG A 410 -67.32 22.82 -1.32
C ARG A 410 -68.30 21.90 -0.55
N ASP A 411 -68.43 22.30 0.72
CA ASP A 411 -69.63 22.91 1.34
C ASP A 411 -70.69 22.01 2.01
N ASN A 412 -71.09 22.49 3.19
CA ASN A 412 -72.13 22.01 4.14
C ASN A 412 -71.84 20.66 4.82
N GLY A 413 -71.97 20.47 6.14
CA GLY A 413 -72.63 21.23 7.21
C GLY A 413 -73.13 20.21 8.24
N ASN A 414 -73.03 20.59 9.51
CA ASN A 414 -73.70 20.02 10.70
C ASN A 414 -73.28 18.64 11.28
N ASP A 415 -72.82 18.78 12.53
CA ASP A 415 -73.35 18.20 13.77
C ASP A 415 -73.20 16.69 14.10
N SER A 416 -72.75 16.54 15.35
CA SER A 416 -73.15 15.54 16.36
C SER A 416 -72.44 14.19 16.42
N ASP A 417 -71.64 14.09 17.49
CA ASP A 417 -71.74 13.12 18.58
C ASP A 417 -71.38 11.63 18.41
N SER A 418 -70.92 11.12 19.55
CA SER A 418 -70.84 9.74 20.06
C SER A 418 -69.67 8.84 19.63
N ASP A 419 -68.75 8.65 20.60
CA ASP A 419 -68.50 7.38 21.30
C ASP A 419 -68.72 6.07 20.52
N GLU A 420 -67.70 5.22 20.42
CA GLU A 420 -67.64 3.98 21.21
C GLU A 420 -66.37 3.15 20.92
N ASP A 421 -65.95 2.50 21.99
CA ASP A 421 -65.05 1.36 22.15
C ASP A 421 -65.07 0.28 21.05
N GLY A 422 -63.98 -0.48 20.95
CA GLY A 422 -64.05 -1.76 20.24
C GLY A 422 -62.75 -2.48 19.94
N ASP A 423 -62.14 -3.05 20.98
CA ASP A 423 -61.44 -4.33 21.02
C ASP A 423 -60.39 -4.77 19.96
N ARG A 424 -59.20 -5.05 20.53
CA ARG A 424 -58.43 -6.31 20.43
C ARG A 424 -58.83 -7.29 19.31
N ILE A 425 -57.83 -7.73 18.53
CA ILE A 425 -57.54 -9.16 18.32
C ILE A 425 -56.04 -9.36 18.02
N MET A 426 -55.47 -10.34 18.72
CA MET A 426 -54.13 -10.90 18.54
C MET A 426 -54.01 -11.67 17.22
N ALA A 427 -52.84 -11.60 16.58
CA ALA A 427 -52.38 -12.63 15.65
C ALA A 427 -50.93 -13.04 15.97
N LYS A 428 -50.82 -14.22 16.59
CA LYS A 428 -49.63 -15.08 16.56
C LYS A 428 -49.55 -15.77 15.20
N GLY A 429 -48.35 -15.93 14.65
CA GLY A 429 -48.03 -16.81 13.52
C GLY A 429 -46.53 -16.74 13.25
N VAL A 430 -45.72 -17.57 13.91
CA VAL A 430 -45.33 -18.95 13.51
C VAL A 430 -44.55 -18.96 12.19
N TRP A 431 -43.24 -19.16 12.36
CA TRP A 431 -42.24 -19.41 11.35
C TRP A 431 -42.40 -20.81 10.73
N ARG A 432 -42.23 -20.88 9.40
CA ARG A 432 -41.56 -21.98 8.71
C ARG A 432 -40.55 -21.40 7.75
#